data_AF-A0AAW2PF18-F1
#
_entry.id   AF-A0AAW2PF18-F1
#
_cell.length_a   1.000
_cell.length_b   1.000
_cell.length_c   1.000
_cell.angle_alpha   90.00
_cell.angle_beta   90.00
_cell.angle_gamma   90.00
#
_symmetry.space_group_name_H-M   'P 1'
#
loop_
_entity.id
_entity.type
_entity.pdbx_description
1 polymer ?
#
loop_
_entity_poly.entity_id
_entity_poly.type
_entity_poly.pdbx_seq_one_letter_code
_entity_poly.pdbx_strand_id
1 'polypeptide(L)'
;MDRSGLYKASSSLRANSSSFWRNGSLEAFSHSARQEDDEAALKWAALEKLPTYDRLTRGLLVGSMGATSEVDVRNLGIEERKLLLDRLIKAADEDNEKFLLKLRDRIDR
;
A
#
# COMPACT_ATOMS: atom_id res chain seq x y z
N MET A 1 30.60 58.02 35.00
CA MET A 1 30.15 56.90 35.83
C MET A 1 28.76 56.57 35.35
N ASP A 2 28.51 55.37 34.81
CA ASP A 2 27.17 54.77 34.79
C ASP A 2 27.28 53.24 34.63
N ARG A 3 26.57 52.54 35.49
CA ARG A 3 26.51 51.08 35.68
C ARG A 3 25.13 50.58 35.27
N SER A 4 25.06 49.45 34.56
CA SER A 4 24.00 48.41 34.57
C SER A 4 24.14 47.58 33.28
N GLY A 5 24.36 46.26 33.24
CA GLY A 5 23.80 45.18 34.07
C GLY A 5 22.56 44.61 33.35
N LEU A 6 22.74 43.84 32.27
CA LEU A 6 22.69 42.36 32.18
C LEU A 6 21.30 41.70 32.37
N TYR A 7 21.06 40.74 31.45
CA TYR A 7 20.18 39.57 31.46
C TYR A 7 18.64 39.73 31.40
N LYS A 8 18.08 39.41 30.21
CA LYS A 8 16.71 38.90 30.08
C LYS A 8 16.79 37.56 29.35
N ALA A 9 16.92 36.48 30.12
CA ALA A 9 16.76 35.12 29.63
C ALA A 9 15.27 34.75 29.68
N SER A 10 14.77 34.22 28.57
CA SER A 10 13.42 33.73 28.35
C SER A 10 13.14 32.50 29.23
N SER A 11 12.17 32.60 30.14
CA SER A 11 11.60 31.42 30.80
C SER A 11 10.50 30.82 29.92
N SER A 12 10.83 29.72 29.26
CA SER A 12 9.90 28.93 28.46
C SER A 12 8.94 28.12 29.33
N LEU A 13 7.67 28.17 28.97
CA LEU A 13 6.54 27.40 29.48
C LEU A 13 6.81 25.88 29.43
N ARG A 14 6.55 25.18 30.53
CA ARG A 14 6.22 23.74 30.50
C ARG A 14 5.10 23.43 31.47
N ALA A 15 3.87 23.63 31.01
CA ALA A 15 2.69 23.02 31.59
C ALA A 15 2.65 21.56 31.13
N ASN A 16 2.99 20.62 32.01
CA ASN A 16 2.91 19.19 31.73
C ASN A 16 1.54 18.67 32.15
N SER A 17 0.57 18.77 31.23
CA SER A 17 -0.74 18.13 31.33
C SER A 17 -0.76 16.79 30.59
N SER A 18 -1.54 15.85 31.13
CA SER A 18 -2.07 14.61 30.53
C SER A 18 -1.32 13.29 30.83
N SER A 19 -1.67 12.67 31.95
CA SER A 19 -1.43 11.25 32.25
C SER A 19 -2.55 10.33 31.71
N PHE A 20 -3.12 10.62 30.54
CA PHE A 20 -4.31 9.90 30.02
C PHE A 20 -4.01 8.81 28.98
N TRP A 21 -2.75 8.44 28.73
CA TRP A 21 -2.41 7.51 27.63
C TRP A 21 -1.89 6.15 28.09
N ARG A 22 -2.35 5.65 29.24
CA ARG A 22 -2.05 4.29 29.70
C ARG A 22 -3.31 3.42 29.74
N ASN A 23 -3.96 3.19 28.60
CA ASN A 23 -4.74 1.95 28.43
C ASN A 23 -5.11 1.53 26.98
N GLY A 24 -4.48 2.08 25.93
CA GLY A 24 -4.91 1.81 24.54
C GLY A 24 -4.14 0.73 23.78
N SER A 25 -3.13 0.10 24.38
CA SER A 25 -2.10 -0.63 23.60
C SER A 25 -2.35 -2.12 23.40
N LEU A 26 -3.46 -2.68 23.90
CA LEU A 26 -3.66 -4.14 23.87
C LEU A 26 -4.86 -4.63 23.04
N GLU A 27 -5.70 -3.74 22.49
CA GLU A 27 -6.85 -4.13 21.65
C GLU A 27 -6.90 -3.44 20.28
N ALA A 28 -5.84 -2.73 19.87
CA ALA A 28 -5.83 -1.99 18.61
C ALA A 28 -5.61 -2.87 17.35
N PHE A 29 -5.29 -4.15 17.52
CA PHE A 29 -5.19 -5.12 16.41
C PHE A 29 -6.49 -5.91 16.25
N SER A 30 -7.60 -5.20 16.11
CA SER A 30 -8.82 -5.83 15.59
C SER A 30 -8.62 -6.07 14.09
N HIS A 31 -8.24 -7.30 13.74
CA HIS A 31 -8.12 -7.78 12.36
C HIS A 31 -9.44 -7.52 11.60
N SER A 32 -9.46 -6.44 10.83
CA SER A 32 -10.53 -6.15 9.89
C SER A 32 -10.08 -6.56 8.48
N ALA A 33 -11.03 -6.88 7.60
CA ALA A 33 -10.76 -7.21 6.20
C ALA A 33 -9.97 -6.13 5.43
N ARG A 34 -9.82 -4.92 5.99
CA ARG A 34 -8.93 -3.87 5.45
C ARG A 34 -7.45 -4.22 5.55
N GLN A 35 -7.07 -5.07 6.49
CA GLN A 35 -5.66 -5.38 6.74
C GLN A 35 -5.02 -6.20 5.61
N GLU A 36 -5.77 -7.08 4.93
CA GLU A 36 -5.25 -7.81 3.77
C GLU A 36 -4.95 -6.87 2.59
N ASP A 37 -5.79 -5.86 2.37
CA ASP A 37 -5.60 -4.88 1.30
C ASP A 37 -4.41 -3.95 1.62
N ASP A 38 -4.25 -3.58 2.90
CA ASP A 38 -3.08 -2.83 3.37
C ASP A 38 -1.77 -3.63 3.20
N GLU A 39 -1.79 -4.95 3.44
CA GLU A 39 -0.63 -5.82 3.21
C GLU A 39 -0.27 -5.93 1.72
N ALA A 40 -1.26 -6.05 0.84
CA ALA A 40 -1.05 -6.03 -0.60
C ALA A 40 -0.48 -4.69 -1.06
N ALA A 41 -0.99 -3.57 -0.55
CA ALA A 41 -0.48 -2.23 -0.84
C ALA A 41 0.98 -2.06 -0.39
N LEU A 42 1.35 -2.58 0.79
CA LEU A 42 2.73 -2.57 1.27
C LEU A 42 3.66 -3.40 0.36
N LYS A 43 3.20 -4.56 -0.12
CA LYS A 43 3.96 -5.37 -1.09
C LYS A 43 4.16 -4.64 -2.42
N TRP A 44 3.13 -3.96 -2.94
CA TRP A 44 3.24 -3.13 -4.14
C TRP A 44 4.25 -1.98 -3.97
N ALA A 45 4.22 -1.29 -2.82
CA ALA A 45 5.17 -0.23 -2.51
C ALA A 45 6.62 -0.73 -2.41
N ALA A 46 6.83 -1.98 -1.98
CA ALA A 46 8.15 -2.60 -1.98
C ALA A 46 8.63 -2.89 -3.41
N LEU A 47 7.76 -3.37 -4.30
CA LEU A 47 8.09 -3.61 -5.71
C LEU A 47 8.41 -2.31 -6.46
N GLU A 48 7.71 -1.22 -6.18
CA GLU A 48 7.98 0.08 -6.81
C GLU A 48 9.38 0.63 -6.47
N LYS A 49 9.90 0.29 -5.29
CA LYS A 49 11.24 0.68 -4.83
C LYS A 49 12.37 -0.15 -5.43
N LEU A 50 12.06 -1.19 -6.21
CA LEU A 50 13.08 -2.01 -6.85
C LEU A 50 13.83 -1.24 -7.96
N PRO A 51 15.07 -1.65 -8.28
CA PRO A 51 15.78 -1.17 -9.46
C PRO A 51 14.95 -1.35 -10.74
N THR A 52 15.20 -0.51 -11.75
CA THR A 52 14.41 -0.45 -12.99
C THR A 52 14.23 -1.81 -13.67
N TYR A 53 15.27 -2.65 -13.66
CA TYR A 53 15.22 -3.96 -14.28
C TYR A 53 14.34 -4.94 -13.51
N ASP A 54 14.45 -4.98 -12.18
CA ASP A 54 13.68 -5.90 -11.34
C ASP A 54 12.20 -5.53 -11.35
N ARG A 55 11.88 -4.23 -11.48
CA ARG A 55 10.49 -3.76 -11.67
C ARG A 55 9.79 -4.32 -12.91
N LEU A 56 10.54 -4.62 -13.97
CA LEU A 56 9.96 -5.17 -15.22
C LEU A 56 9.68 -6.67 -15.11
N THR A 57 10.33 -7.35 -14.17
CA THR A 57 10.35 -8.81 -14.09
C THR A 57 9.64 -9.34 -12.86
N ARG A 58 9.50 -8.55 -11.79
CA ARG A 58 8.84 -8.96 -10.54
C ARG A 58 7.45 -8.37 -10.41
N GLY A 59 6.52 -9.19 -9.92
CA GLY A 59 5.13 -8.82 -9.69
C GLY A 59 4.49 -9.67 -8.60
N LEU A 60 3.25 -9.31 -8.24
CA LEU A 60 2.43 -10.11 -7.32
C LEU A 60 1.47 -11.00 -8.11
N LEU A 61 1.47 -12.29 -7.79
CA LEU A 61 0.50 -13.24 -8.30
C LEU A 61 -0.40 -13.69 -7.15
N VAL A 62 -1.71 -13.51 -7.31
CA VAL A 62 -2.70 -14.00 -6.34
C VAL A 62 -2.77 -15.53 -6.45
N GLY A 63 -2.77 -16.29 -5.37
CA GLY A 63 -2.94 -17.74 -5.40
C GLY A 63 -4.41 -18.13 -5.58
N SER A 64 -4.70 -19.43 -5.62
CA SER A 64 -6.08 -19.94 -5.58
C SER A 64 -6.81 -19.63 -4.27
N MET A 65 -6.06 -19.43 -3.18
CA MET A 65 -6.58 -19.11 -1.84
C MET A 65 -6.56 -17.61 -1.51
N GLY A 66 -6.43 -16.72 -2.51
CA GLY A 66 -6.39 -15.26 -2.28
C GLY A 66 -5.05 -14.72 -1.76
N ALA A 67 -4.12 -15.58 -1.34
CA ALA A 67 -2.79 -15.14 -0.89
C ALA A 67 -1.95 -14.54 -2.04
N THR A 68 -1.37 -13.36 -1.83
CA THR A 68 -0.48 -12.71 -2.81
C THR A 68 0.98 -13.15 -2.61
N SER A 69 1.56 -13.79 -3.63
CA SER A 69 2.97 -14.18 -3.67
C SER A 69 3.77 -13.27 -4.60
N GLU A 70 4.98 -12.89 -4.19
CA GLU A 70 5.95 -12.24 -5.10
C GLU A 70 6.51 -13.29 -6.06
N VAL A 71 6.49 -12.99 -7.35
CA VAL A 71 6.98 -13.87 -8.40
C VAL A 71 7.86 -13.10 -9.39
N ASP A 72 8.93 -13.75 -9.86
CA ASP A 72 9.72 -13.31 -11.01
C ASP A 72 9.18 -14.01 -12.26
N VAL A 73 8.69 -13.23 -13.23
CA VAL A 73 8.10 -13.70 -14.48
C VAL A 73 9.05 -14.61 -15.27
N ARG A 74 10.37 -14.41 -15.14
CA ARG A 74 11.38 -15.24 -15.82
C ARG A 74 11.42 -16.67 -15.25
N ASN A 75 11.16 -16.80 -13.96
CA ASN A 75 11.32 -18.04 -13.19
C ASN A 75 9.98 -18.68 -12.78
N LEU A 76 8.86 -18.30 -13.40
CA LEU A 76 7.55 -18.89 -13.13
C LEU A 76 7.50 -20.38 -13.51
N GLY A 77 6.91 -21.18 -12.63
CA GLY A 77 6.57 -22.58 -12.90
C GLY A 77 5.48 -22.72 -13.96
N ILE A 78 5.36 -23.89 -14.58
CA ILE A 78 4.39 -24.13 -15.66
C ILE A 78 2.94 -23.93 -15.17
N GLU A 79 2.63 -24.36 -13.95
CA GLU A 79 1.31 -24.22 -13.35
C GLU A 79 0.97 -22.75 -13.07
N GLU A 80 1.91 -21.99 -12.51
CA GLU A 80 1.75 -20.56 -12.24
C GLU A 80 1.57 -19.76 -13.54
N ARG A 81 2.31 -20.10 -14.60
CA ARG A 81 2.13 -19.50 -15.93
C ARG A 81 0.74 -19.74 -16.48
N LYS A 82 0.21 -20.97 -16.36
CA LYS A 82 -1.16 -21.29 -16.80
C LYS A 82 -2.20 -20.46 -16.03
N LEU A 83 -2.08 -20.41 -14.71
CA LEU A 83 -2.97 -19.61 -13.86
C LEU A 83 -2.91 -18.11 -14.18
N LEU A 84 -1.71 -17.59 -14.44
CA LEU A 84 -1.52 -16.20 -14.86
C LEU A 84 -2.22 -15.93 -16.20
N LEU A 85 -2.00 -16.80 -17.20
CA LEU A 85 -2.63 -16.67 -18.52
C LEU A 85 -4.16 -16.77 -18.44
N ASP A 86 -4.70 -17.75 -17.73
CA ASP A 86 -6.14 -17.94 -17.58
C ASP A 86 -6.81 -16.70 -16.99
N ARG A 87 -6.15 -16.05 -16.02
CA ARG A 87 -6.64 -14.80 -15.43
C ARG A 87 -6.50 -13.62 -16.35
N LEU A 88 -5.40 -13.51 -17.07
CA LEU A 88 -5.19 -12.40 -18.01
C LEU A 88 -6.22 -12.45 -19.14
N ILE A 89 -6.56 -13.65 -19.61
CA ILE A 89 -7.62 -13.88 -20.60
C ILE A 89 -8.99 -13.50 -20.00
N LYS A 90 -9.33 -14.01 -18.81
CA LYS A 90 -10.61 -13.66 -18.15
C LYS A 90 -10.75 -12.17 -17.84
N ALA A 91 -9.68 -11.54 -17.37
CA ALA A 91 -9.66 -10.10 -17.11
C ALA A 91 -9.83 -9.31 -18.40
N ALA A 92 -9.22 -9.76 -19.51
CA ALA A 92 -9.45 -9.13 -20.81
C ALA A 92 -10.92 -9.22 -21.23
N ASP A 93 -11.62 -10.33 -21.00
CA ASP A 93 -13.04 -10.42 -21.33
C ASP A 93 -13.90 -9.49 -20.45
N GLU A 94 -13.73 -9.56 -19.11
CA GLU A 94 -14.55 -8.79 -18.16
C GLU A 94 -14.26 -7.28 -18.17
N ASP A 95 -12.99 -6.88 -18.24
CA ASP A 95 -12.62 -5.46 -18.21
C ASP A 95 -12.79 -4.80 -19.57
N ASN A 96 -12.59 -5.50 -20.68
CA ASN A 96 -12.85 -4.91 -22.00
C ASN A 96 -14.35 -4.73 -22.23
N GLU A 97 -15.20 -5.67 -21.81
CA GLU A 97 -16.65 -5.50 -21.94
C GLU A 97 -17.11 -4.26 -21.16
N LYS A 98 -16.70 -4.13 -19.89
CA LYS A 98 -17.02 -2.96 -19.06
C LYS A 98 -16.44 -1.66 -19.64
N PHE A 99 -15.22 -1.69 -20.16
CA PHE A 99 -14.59 -0.53 -20.78
C PHE A 99 -15.33 -0.10 -22.04
N LEU A 100 -15.66 -1.04 -22.93
CA LEU A 100 -16.38 -0.78 -24.18
C LEU A 100 -17.82 -0.31 -23.92
N LEU A 101 -18.50 -0.87 -22.92
CA LEU A 101 -19.81 -0.38 -22.48
C LEU A 101 -19.73 1.08 -22.01
N LYS A 102 -18.77 1.40 -21.14
CA LYS A 102 -18.55 2.78 -20.68
C LYS A 102 -18.16 3.73 -21.83
N LEU A 103 -17.42 3.24 -22.82
CA LEU A 103 -17.05 4.02 -23.99
C LEU A 103 -18.26 4.33 -24.87
N ARG A 104 -19.11 3.32 -25.13
CA ARG A 104 -20.37 3.48 -25.86
C ARG A 104 -21.28 4.50 -25.17
N ASP A 105 -21.51 4.36 -23.87
CA ASP A 105 -22.36 5.26 -23.09
C ASP A 105 -21.87 6.72 -23.07
N ARG A 106 -20.59 6.96 -23.40
CA ARG A 106 -20.01 8.31 -23.55
C ARG A 106 -20.15 8.86 -24.96
N ILE A 107 -20.25 8.01 -25.98
CA ILE A 107 -20.43 8.40 -27.39
C ILE A 107 -21.91 8.67 -27.68
N ASP A 108 -22.83 7.93 -27.07
CA ASP A 108 -24.27 8.08 -27.25
C ASP A 108 -24.88 9.30 -26.50
N ARG A 109 -24.11 9.95 -25.62
CA ARG A 109 -24.49 11.21 -24.94
C ARG A 109 -24.07 12.41 -25.78
#